data_AF-A0A257X090-F1
#
_entry.id   AF-A0A257X090-F1
#
_cell.length_a   1.000
_cell.length_b   1.000
_cell.length_c   1.000
_cell.angle_alpha   90.00
_cell.angle_beta   90.00
_cell.angle_gamma   90.00
#
_symmetry.space_group_name_H-M   'P 1'
#
loop_
_entity.id
_entity.type
_entity.pdbx_description
1 polymer ?
#
loop_
_entity_poly.entity_id
_entity_poly.type
_entity_poly.pdbx_seq_one_letter_code
_entity_poly.pdbx_strand_id
1 'polypeptide(L)'
;MNAVLLFAGQGAQKVGMGKDLAEAYPIVRDLFEQADVALGHWLTKVMFEGPMEELTKTSRCQPALYAHGLAILEVLKSKVPALNITATAGLSLGEFTAHAAAGTFDFATGLNLVFQRGSFMEEACDNTKGAMLVLLGGEESAIRELAQECDVDVANLNAPGQIVLSGSAEGIAD
;
A
#
# COMPACT_ATOMS: atom_id res chain seq x y z
N MET A 1 -11.22 -18.91 16.19
CA MET A 1 -11.55 -17.47 16.14
C MET A 1 -11.52 -17.06 14.68
N ASN A 2 -12.60 -16.47 14.16
CA ASN A 2 -12.63 -16.00 12.77
C ASN A 2 -12.08 -14.57 12.70
N ALA A 3 -11.34 -14.26 11.64
CA ALA A 3 -10.81 -12.93 11.40
C ALA A 3 -10.91 -12.53 9.92
N VAL A 4 -11.07 -11.24 9.71
CA VAL A 4 -10.87 -10.58 8.42
C VAL A 4 -9.62 -9.72 8.55
N LEU A 5 -8.68 -9.86 7.62
CA LEU A 5 -7.46 -9.07 7.63
C LEU A 5 -7.56 -7.91 6.64
N LEU A 6 -7.26 -6.70 7.13
CA LEU A 6 -7.15 -5.51 6.30
C LEU A 6 -5.68 -5.11 6.19
N PHE A 7 -5.18 -5.01 4.96
CA PHE A 7 -3.79 -4.66 4.69
C PHE A 7 -3.66 -3.17 4.35
N ALA A 8 -2.67 -2.52 4.95
CA ALA A 8 -2.43 -1.10 4.78
C ALA A 8 -1.95 -0.77 3.36
N GLY A 9 -2.40 0.37 2.84
CA GLY A 9 -1.93 0.95 1.58
C GLY A 9 -0.89 2.04 1.77
N GLN A 10 -0.53 2.69 0.67
CA GLN A 10 0.39 3.84 0.64
C GLN A 10 -0.11 4.98 1.55
N GLY A 11 0.84 5.66 2.21
CA GLY A 11 0.59 6.66 3.25
C GLY A 11 0.79 6.13 4.68
N ALA A 12 0.77 4.80 4.88
CA ALA A 12 0.97 4.18 6.18
C ALA A 12 2.45 3.89 6.52
N GLN A 13 3.35 4.03 5.55
CA GLN A 13 4.78 3.73 5.73
C GLN A 13 5.43 4.64 6.78
N LYS A 14 6.43 4.12 7.49
CA LYS A 14 7.25 4.87 8.44
C LYS A 14 8.68 4.35 8.41
N VAL A 15 9.66 5.24 8.52
CA VAL A 15 11.06 4.84 8.71
C VAL A 15 11.17 4.01 9.99
N GLY A 16 11.89 2.89 9.90
CA GLY A 16 12.03 1.89 10.96
C GLY A 16 11.01 0.74 10.88
N MET A 17 10.03 0.79 9.94
CA MET A 17 9.01 -0.25 9.82
C MET A 17 9.62 -1.64 9.57
N GLY A 18 9.18 -2.64 10.35
CA GLY A 18 9.59 -4.03 10.22
C GLY A 18 10.98 -4.36 10.80
N LYS A 19 11.77 -3.37 11.24
CA LYS A 19 13.11 -3.62 11.77
C LYS A 19 13.06 -4.49 13.03
N ASP A 20 12.19 -4.14 13.96
CA ASP A 20 11.92 -4.88 15.20
C ASP A 20 11.43 -6.31 14.91
N LEU A 21 10.58 -6.48 13.89
CA LEU A 21 10.10 -7.79 13.45
C LEU A 21 11.25 -8.64 12.88
N ALA A 22 12.12 -8.06 12.06
CA ALA A 22 13.27 -8.77 11.48
C ALA A 22 14.30 -9.17 12.55
N GLU A 23 14.51 -8.33 13.57
CA GLU A 23 15.38 -8.62 14.71
C GLU A 23 14.80 -9.73 15.61
N ALA A 24 13.48 -9.75 15.81
CA ALA A 24 12.81 -10.69 16.71
C ALA A 24 12.45 -12.04 16.05
N TYR A 25 12.20 -12.08 14.74
CA TYR A 25 11.64 -13.24 14.06
C TYR A 25 12.49 -13.67 12.85
N PRO A 26 13.16 -14.83 12.90
CA PRO A 26 13.93 -15.36 11.76
C PRO A 26 13.14 -15.43 10.45
N ILE A 27 11.87 -15.85 10.51
CA ILE A 27 10.99 -15.92 9.33
C ILE A 27 10.79 -14.56 8.65
N VAL A 28 10.77 -13.47 9.42
CA VAL A 28 10.63 -12.11 8.88
C VAL A 28 11.95 -11.65 8.25
N ARG A 29 13.08 -11.91 8.93
CA ARG A 29 14.40 -11.63 8.37
C ARG A 29 14.59 -12.33 7.03
N ASP A 30 14.25 -13.62 6.96
CA ASP A 30 14.45 -14.42 5.75
C ASP A 30 13.53 -13.94 4.60
N LEU A 31 12.29 -13.52 4.90
CA LEU A 31 11.37 -12.91 3.94
C LEU A 31 11.88 -11.56 3.41
N PHE A 32 12.44 -10.72 4.28
CA PHE A 32 13.04 -9.46 3.86
C PHE A 32 14.33 -9.64 3.07
N GLU A 33 15.17 -10.62 3.42
CA GLU A 33 16.34 -10.98 2.63
C GLU A 33 15.93 -11.44 1.22
N GLN A 34 14.89 -12.27 1.10
CA GLN A 34 14.33 -12.67 -0.19
C GLN A 34 13.90 -11.44 -1.01
N ALA A 35 13.27 -10.46 -0.35
CA ALA A 35 12.82 -9.24 -1.01
C ALA A 35 13.99 -8.35 -1.45
N ASP A 36 15.02 -8.21 -0.62
CA ASP A 36 16.23 -7.47 -0.96
C ASP A 36 16.96 -8.10 -2.14
N VAL A 37 17.18 -9.42 -2.12
CA VAL A 37 17.82 -10.12 -3.25
C VAL A 37 17.04 -9.90 -4.54
N ALA A 38 15.70 -9.97 -4.49
CA ALA A 38 14.85 -9.77 -5.65
C ALA A 38 14.89 -8.33 -6.20
N LEU A 39 15.14 -7.34 -5.34
CA LEU A 39 15.05 -5.93 -5.70
C LEU A 39 16.42 -5.22 -5.79
N GLY A 40 17.52 -5.88 -5.46
CA GLY A 40 18.87 -5.30 -5.51
C GLY A 40 19.32 -4.62 -4.21
N HIS A 41 18.94 -5.20 -3.07
CA HIS A 41 19.42 -4.87 -1.71
C HIS A 41 19.19 -3.43 -1.23
N TRP A 42 18.12 -2.78 -1.70
CA TRP A 42 17.75 -1.43 -1.25
C TRP A 42 16.54 -1.41 -0.32
N LEU A 43 15.72 -2.48 -0.27
CA LEU A 43 14.39 -2.45 0.32
C LEU A 43 14.47 -2.31 1.84
N THR A 44 15.20 -3.19 2.53
CA THR A 44 15.31 -3.09 3.99
C THR A 44 16.03 -1.83 4.43
N LYS A 45 17.04 -1.40 3.66
CA LYS A 45 17.77 -0.15 3.92
C LYS A 45 16.81 1.04 3.96
N VAL A 46 15.98 1.22 2.92
CA VAL A 46 15.02 2.34 2.89
C VAL A 46 13.91 2.18 3.93
N MET A 47 13.47 0.95 4.21
CA MET A 47 12.46 0.69 5.25
C MET A 47 12.97 1.04 6.64
N PHE A 48 14.21 0.65 6.98
CA PHE A 48 14.74 0.71 8.34
C PHE A 48 15.42 2.04 8.65
N GLU A 49 16.12 2.60 7.67
CA GLU A 49 16.99 3.77 7.84
C GLU A 49 16.41 5.01 7.15
N GLY A 50 15.54 4.82 6.16
CA GLY A 50 15.00 5.92 5.36
C GLY A 50 16.02 6.47 4.35
N PRO A 51 15.96 7.78 4.04
CA PRO A 51 15.11 8.80 4.65
C PRO A 51 13.63 8.67 4.24
N MET A 52 12.74 9.38 4.93
CA MET A 52 11.28 9.26 4.71
C MET A 52 10.87 9.66 3.30
N GLU A 53 11.57 10.61 2.70
CA GLU A 53 11.35 11.10 1.33
C GLU A 53 11.59 9.98 0.31
N GLU A 54 12.67 9.21 0.48
CA GLU A 54 12.94 8.04 -0.36
C GLU A 54 11.93 6.92 -0.11
N LEU A 55 11.55 6.68 1.15
CA LEU A 55 10.55 5.68 1.49
C LEU A 55 9.16 6.02 0.94
N THR A 56 8.86 7.31 0.74
CA THR A 56 7.56 7.80 0.25
C THR A 56 7.43 7.77 -1.27
N LYS A 57 8.54 7.61 -2.01
CA LYS A 57 8.49 7.36 -3.45
C LYS A 57 7.59 6.17 -3.74
N THR A 58 6.70 6.30 -4.71
CA THR A 58 5.68 5.29 -5.03
C THR A 58 6.34 3.97 -5.44
N SER A 59 7.47 4.04 -6.15
CA SER A 59 8.29 2.87 -6.52
C SER A 59 8.93 2.15 -5.33
N ARG A 60 9.07 2.82 -4.17
CA ARG A 60 9.70 2.31 -2.95
C ARG A 60 8.68 1.89 -1.89
N CYS A 61 7.68 2.73 -1.66
CA CYS A 61 6.68 2.49 -0.61
C CYS A 61 5.83 1.25 -0.91
N GLN A 62 5.54 0.99 -2.19
CA GLN A 62 4.67 -0.12 -2.57
C GLN A 62 5.25 -1.49 -2.21
N PRO A 63 6.45 -1.87 -2.68
CA PRO A 63 7.08 -3.12 -2.25
C PRO A 63 7.39 -3.14 -0.74
N ALA A 64 7.71 -2.00 -0.12
CA ALA A 64 7.99 -1.93 1.32
C ALA A 64 6.77 -2.30 2.18
N LEU A 65 5.61 -1.71 1.89
CA LEU A 65 4.35 -1.99 2.59
C LEU A 65 3.84 -3.40 2.29
N TYR A 66 4.02 -3.89 1.06
CA TYR A 66 3.69 -5.27 0.69
C TYR A 66 4.50 -6.29 1.51
N ALA A 67 5.84 -6.13 1.54
CA ALA A 67 6.72 -7.01 2.30
C ALA A 67 6.41 -6.95 3.80
N HIS A 68 6.19 -5.75 4.34
CA HIS A 68 5.85 -5.55 5.74
C HIS A 68 4.50 -6.18 6.13
N GLY A 69 3.47 -6.04 5.29
CA GLY A 69 2.17 -6.64 5.55
C GLY A 69 2.23 -8.17 5.62
N LEU A 70 3.01 -8.80 4.73
CA LEU A 70 3.21 -10.25 4.75
C LEU A 70 4.14 -10.71 5.88
N ALA A 71 5.14 -9.92 6.25
CA ALA A 71 5.94 -10.18 7.45
C ALA A 71 5.08 -10.22 8.73
N ILE A 72 4.17 -9.27 8.91
CA ILE A 72 3.23 -9.27 10.04
C ILE A 72 2.32 -10.50 9.98
N LEU A 73 1.84 -10.88 8.78
CA LEU A 73 1.01 -12.07 8.62
C LEU A 73 1.72 -13.34 9.06
N GLU A 74 3.00 -13.52 8.71
CA GLU A 74 3.78 -14.69 9.12
C GLU A 74 3.99 -14.73 10.65
N VAL A 75 4.25 -13.59 11.27
CA VAL A 75 4.29 -13.49 12.74
C VAL A 75 2.93 -13.84 13.35
N LEU A 76 1.83 -13.31 12.81
CA LEU A 76 0.48 -13.57 13.29
C LEU A 76 0.12 -15.05 13.22
N LYS A 77 0.39 -15.72 12.10
CA LYS A 77 0.20 -17.17 11.92
C LYS A 77 1.00 -17.97 12.95
N SER A 78 2.25 -17.57 13.23
CA SER A 78 3.09 -18.25 14.22
C SER A 78 2.58 -18.09 15.66
N LYS A 79 2.03 -16.92 16.00
CA LYS A 79 1.55 -16.60 17.36
C LYS A 79 0.14 -17.08 17.63
N VAL A 80 -0.70 -17.18 16.59
CA VAL A 80 -2.10 -17.59 16.71
C VAL A 80 -2.45 -18.68 15.69
N PRO A 81 -1.94 -19.91 15.84
CA PRO A 81 -2.15 -20.99 14.86
C PRO A 81 -3.62 -21.37 14.65
N ALA A 82 -4.49 -21.10 15.64
CA ALA A 82 -5.93 -21.35 15.58
C ALA A 82 -6.74 -20.20 14.96
N LEU A 83 -6.08 -19.16 14.46
CA LEU A 83 -6.74 -18.05 13.78
C LEU A 83 -7.26 -18.52 12.41
N ASN A 84 -8.57 -18.48 12.23
CA ASN A 84 -9.21 -18.80 10.97
C ASN A 84 -9.41 -17.49 10.17
N ILE A 85 -8.53 -17.23 9.21
CA ILE A 85 -8.65 -16.06 8.34
C ILE A 85 -9.72 -16.36 7.29
N THR A 86 -10.87 -15.72 7.42
CA THR A 86 -12.05 -15.98 6.56
C THR A 86 -12.12 -15.07 5.35
N ALA A 87 -11.44 -13.92 5.40
CA ALA A 87 -11.32 -12.99 4.27
C ALA A 87 -10.12 -12.07 4.45
N THR A 88 -9.65 -11.53 3.34
CA THR A 88 -8.63 -10.48 3.29
C THR A 88 -9.12 -9.35 2.38
N ALA A 89 -8.73 -8.12 2.69
CA ALA A 89 -8.95 -6.97 1.82
C ALA A 89 -7.85 -5.93 2.06
N GLY A 90 -7.75 -4.95 1.17
CA GLY A 90 -6.88 -3.79 1.35
C GLY A 90 -7.25 -2.70 0.36
N LEU A 91 -6.79 -1.47 0.65
CA LEU A 91 -7.07 -0.32 -0.18
C LEU A 91 -5.89 -0.05 -1.13
N SER A 92 -6.17 0.00 -2.44
CA SER A 92 -5.17 0.25 -3.48
C SER A 92 -4.02 -0.76 -3.40
N LEU A 93 -2.82 -0.36 -2.98
CA LEU A 93 -1.70 -1.27 -2.76
C LEU A 93 -2.05 -2.45 -1.84
N GLY A 94 -2.81 -2.20 -0.77
CA GLY A 94 -3.14 -3.23 0.21
C GLY A 94 -3.90 -4.41 -0.39
N GLU A 95 -4.58 -4.22 -1.52
CA GLU A 95 -5.27 -5.28 -2.25
C GLU A 95 -4.30 -6.34 -2.79
N PHE A 96 -3.12 -5.94 -3.26
CA PHE A 96 -2.07 -6.88 -3.70
C PHE A 96 -1.55 -7.72 -2.53
N THR A 97 -1.37 -7.09 -1.36
CA THR A 97 -1.00 -7.79 -0.13
C THR A 97 -2.10 -8.75 0.31
N ALA A 98 -3.37 -8.35 0.20
CA ALA A 98 -4.52 -9.20 0.50
C ALA A 98 -4.61 -10.43 -0.43
N HIS A 99 -4.34 -10.26 -1.72
CA HIS A 99 -4.28 -11.35 -2.69
C HIS A 99 -3.15 -12.34 -2.42
N ALA A 100 -1.94 -11.85 -2.09
CA ALA A 100 -0.84 -12.70 -1.66
C ALA A 100 -1.18 -13.46 -0.37
N ALA A 101 -1.77 -12.77 0.61
CA ALA A 101 -2.21 -13.37 1.87
C ALA A 101 -3.28 -14.47 1.67
N ALA A 102 -4.14 -14.30 0.67
CA ALA A 102 -5.14 -15.29 0.27
C ALA A 102 -4.58 -16.43 -0.61
N GLY A 103 -3.30 -16.36 -1.01
CA GLY A 103 -2.65 -17.37 -1.85
C GLY A 103 -3.00 -17.28 -3.34
N THR A 104 -3.45 -16.12 -3.83
CA THR A 104 -3.69 -15.89 -5.27
C THR A 104 -2.41 -16.04 -6.09
N PHE A 105 -1.30 -15.57 -5.52
CA PHE A 105 0.05 -15.71 -6.04
C PHE A 105 1.05 -15.80 -4.88
N ASP A 106 2.27 -16.26 -5.17
CA ASP A 106 3.32 -16.35 -4.17
C ASP A 106 3.95 -14.98 -3.83
N PHE A 107 4.76 -14.96 -2.77
CA PHE A 107 5.41 -13.76 -2.28
C PHE A 107 6.20 -13.02 -3.37
N ALA A 108 7.04 -13.75 -4.11
CA ALA A 108 7.96 -13.19 -5.09
C ALA A 108 7.23 -12.62 -6.30
N THR A 109 6.18 -13.30 -6.78
CA THR A 109 5.31 -12.83 -7.85
C THR A 109 4.65 -11.52 -7.45
N GLY A 110 4.03 -11.48 -6.27
CA GLY A 110 3.39 -10.26 -5.78
C GLY A 110 4.38 -9.12 -5.55
N LEU A 111 5.58 -9.41 -5.03
CA LEU A 111 6.64 -8.42 -4.84
C LEU A 111 7.05 -7.77 -6.16
N ASN A 112 7.26 -8.57 -7.21
CA ASN A 112 7.58 -8.06 -8.53
C ASN A 112 6.42 -7.24 -9.13
N LEU A 113 5.16 -7.69 -8.96
CA LEU A 113 3.99 -6.95 -9.43
C LEU A 113 3.88 -5.57 -8.77
N VAL A 114 4.01 -5.48 -7.44
CA VAL A 114 3.91 -4.19 -6.73
C VAL A 114 5.11 -3.28 -6.99
N PHE A 115 6.29 -3.85 -7.23
CA PHE A 115 7.46 -3.07 -7.63
C PHE A 115 7.24 -2.44 -9.02
N GLN A 116 6.83 -3.23 -10.01
CA GLN A 116 6.53 -2.73 -11.35
C GLN A 116 5.39 -1.71 -11.33
N ARG A 117 4.29 -2.01 -10.63
CA ARG A 117 3.17 -1.08 -10.42
C ARG A 117 3.64 0.24 -9.84
N GLY A 118 4.45 0.19 -8.78
CA GLY A 118 4.98 1.39 -8.13
C GLY A 118 5.82 2.23 -9.10
N SER A 119 6.69 1.59 -9.88
CA SER A 119 7.53 2.25 -10.89
C SER A 119 6.71 2.90 -12.00
N PHE A 120 5.72 2.19 -12.57
CA PHE A 120 4.87 2.74 -13.63
C PHE A 120 4.00 3.90 -13.14
N MET A 121 3.47 3.81 -11.92
CA MET A 121 2.72 4.90 -11.32
C MET A 121 3.60 6.13 -11.08
N GLU A 122 4.82 5.93 -10.58
CA GLU A 122 5.77 7.03 -10.37
C GLU A 122 6.14 7.70 -11.70
N GLU A 123 6.46 6.92 -12.73
CA GLU A 123 6.74 7.42 -14.08
C GLU A 123 5.56 8.22 -14.65
N ALA A 124 4.33 7.73 -14.50
CA ALA A 124 3.15 8.44 -14.96
C ALA A 124 2.94 9.78 -14.22
N CYS A 125 3.17 9.80 -12.90
CA CYS A 125 3.10 11.01 -12.09
C CYS A 125 4.18 12.03 -12.48
N ASP A 126 5.42 11.60 -12.72
CA ASP A 126 6.52 12.49 -13.12
C ASP A 126 6.26 13.14 -14.50
N ASN A 127 5.47 12.50 -15.36
CA ASN A 127 5.11 12.98 -16.68
C ASN A 127 3.79 13.77 -16.74
N THR A 128 3.07 13.90 -15.62
CA THR A 128 1.77 14.59 -15.56
C THR A 128 1.73 15.62 -14.44
N LYS A 129 0.77 16.54 -14.50
CA LYS A 129 0.50 17.51 -13.44
C LYS A 129 -0.85 17.20 -12.81
N GLY A 130 -0.88 16.15 -12.00
CA GLY A 130 -2.07 15.73 -11.26
C GLY A 130 -2.07 16.21 -9.82
N ALA A 131 -3.25 16.25 -9.23
CA ALA A 131 -3.45 16.46 -7.80
C ALA A 131 -4.55 15.54 -7.26
N MET A 132 -4.59 15.41 -5.94
CA MET A 132 -5.65 14.70 -5.22
C MET A 132 -6.15 15.55 -4.07
N LEU A 133 -7.46 15.53 -3.84
CA LEU A 133 -8.13 16.27 -2.77
C LEU A 133 -8.98 15.34 -1.91
N VAL A 134 -8.84 15.43 -0.59
CA VAL A 134 -9.71 14.72 0.36
C VAL A 134 -10.87 15.63 0.74
N LEU A 135 -12.10 15.18 0.50
CA LEU A 135 -13.33 15.82 0.91
C LEU A 135 -13.88 15.15 2.16
N LEU A 136 -14.19 15.96 3.17
CA LEU A 136 -14.80 15.53 4.43
C LEU A 136 -16.23 16.09 4.54
N GLY A 137 -17.19 15.21 4.74
CA GLY A 137 -18.63 15.51 4.67
C GLY A 137 -19.16 15.52 3.23
N GLY A 138 -20.38 16.04 3.07
CA GLY A 138 -21.09 16.07 1.78
C GLY A 138 -21.76 14.75 1.41
N GLU A 139 -22.77 14.85 0.54
CA GLU A 139 -23.43 13.69 -0.05
C GLU A 139 -22.65 13.21 -1.27
N GLU A 140 -22.52 11.89 -1.43
CA GLU A 140 -21.74 11.30 -2.54
C GLU A 140 -22.23 11.77 -3.91
N SER A 141 -23.56 11.91 -4.09
CA SER A 141 -24.14 12.36 -5.36
C SER A 141 -23.72 13.78 -5.71
N ALA A 142 -23.72 14.71 -4.75
CA ALA A 142 -23.30 16.08 -4.95
C ALA A 142 -21.79 16.17 -5.26
N ILE A 143 -20.99 15.33 -4.62
CA ILE A 143 -19.54 15.25 -4.88
C ILE A 143 -19.26 14.69 -6.29
N ARG A 144 -20.07 13.74 -6.76
CA ARG A 144 -19.97 13.22 -8.14
C ARG A 144 -20.35 14.28 -9.18
N GLU A 145 -21.38 15.09 -8.91
CA GLU A 145 -21.76 16.22 -9.76
C GLU A 145 -20.62 17.26 -9.82
N LEU A 146 -20.08 17.65 -8.67
CA LEU A 146 -18.92 18.56 -8.60
C LEU A 146 -17.71 18.02 -9.37
N ALA A 147 -17.40 16.73 -9.21
CA ALA A 147 -16.29 16.11 -9.92
C ALA A 147 -16.45 16.21 -11.44
N GLN A 148 -17.67 16.04 -11.96
CA GLN A 148 -17.97 16.21 -13.38
C GLN A 148 -17.85 17.67 -13.85
N GLU A 149 -18.30 18.63 -13.02
CA GLU A 149 -18.20 20.06 -13.34
C GLU A 149 -16.75 20.54 -13.43
N CYS A 150 -15.86 20.00 -12.59
CA CYS A 150 -14.44 20.33 -12.54
C CYS A 150 -13.54 19.44 -13.43
N ASP A 151 -14.10 18.51 -14.20
CA ASP A 151 -13.36 17.53 -15.02
C ASP A 151 -12.32 16.73 -14.20
N VAL A 152 -12.74 16.24 -13.02
CA VAL A 152 -11.95 15.38 -12.12
C VAL A 152 -12.71 14.10 -11.77
N ASP A 153 -11.99 13.08 -11.31
CA ASP A 153 -12.55 11.78 -10.97
C ASP A 153 -12.75 11.60 -9.47
N VAL A 154 -13.80 10.86 -9.10
CA VAL A 154 -13.93 10.29 -7.74
C VAL A 154 -12.98 9.09 -7.62
N ALA A 155 -11.81 9.31 -7.04
CA ALA A 155 -10.73 8.34 -6.91
C ALA A 155 -10.99 7.30 -5.81
N ASN A 156 -11.58 7.72 -4.68
CA ASN A 156 -11.86 6.83 -3.56
C ASN A 156 -13.16 7.18 -2.82
N LEU A 157 -13.89 6.15 -2.44
CA LEU A 157 -14.95 6.20 -1.43
C LEU A 157 -14.42 5.46 -0.19
N ASN A 158 -13.83 6.19 0.76
CA ASN A 158 -13.14 5.58 1.90
C ASN A 158 -14.11 5.23 3.04
N ALA A 159 -15.03 6.14 3.32
CA ALA A 159 -16.06 6.01 4.35
C ALA A 159 -17.22 6.98 4.03
N PRO A 160 -18.39 6.85 4.69
CA PRO A 160 -19.44 7.87 4.60
C PRO A 160 -18.88 9.26 4.93
N GLY A 161 -18.98 10.19 3.97
CA GLY A 161 -18.41 11.53 4.10
C GLY A 161 -16.88 11.61 4.03
N GLN A 162 -16.19 10.58 3.52
CA GLN A 162 -14.74 10.66 3.23
C GLN A 162 -14.48 10.18 1.80
N ILE A 163 -14.39 11.14 0.89
CA ILE A 163 -14.22 10.91 -0.54
C ILE A 163 -12.93 11.57 -1.01
N VAL A 164 -12.26 10.95 -1.99
CA VAL A 164 -11.07 11.51 -2.62
C VAL A 164 -11.37 11.81 -4.07
N LEU A 165 -11.06 13.02 -4.49
CA LEU A 165 -11.04 13.42 -5.90
C LEU A 165 -9.60 13.37 -6.42
N SER A 166 -9.42 13.00 -7.68
CA SER A 166 -8.13 13.08 -8.38
C SER A 166 -8.33 13.55 -9.80
N GLY A 167 -7.39 14.35 -10.31
CA GLY A 167 -7.46 14.83 -11.68
C GLY A 167 -6.30 15.76 -11.98
N SER A 168 -6.48 16.64 -12.97
CA SER A 168 -5.52 17.70 -13.25
C SER A 168 -5.37 18.63 -12.03
N ALA A 169 -4.18 19.20 -11.85
CA ALA A 169 -3.96 20.16 -10.75
C ALA A 169 -4.86 21.40 -10.87
N GLU A 170 -5.25 21.77 -12.09
CA GLU A 170 -6.18 22.88 -12.37
C GLU A 170 -7.60 22.51 -11.93
N GLY A 171 -8.13 21.37 -12.38
CA GLY A 171 -9.49 20.94 -12.01
C GLY A 171 -9.65 20.63 -10.51
N ILE A 172 -8.57 20.29 -9.80
CA ILE A 172 -8.58 20.14 -8.34
C ILE A 172 -8.53 21.49 -7.60
N ALA A 173 -8.01 22.55 -8.24
CA ALA A 173 -7.86 23.87 -7.65
C ALA A 173 -9.05 24.81 -7.88
N ASP A 174 -9.88 24.53 -8.88
CA ASP A 174 -11.12 25.25 -9.21
C ASP A 174 -12.20 25.09 -8.12
#